data_AF-A0A183C3C2-F1
#
_entry.id   AF-A0A183C3C2-F1
#
_cell.length_a   1.000
_cell.length_b   1.000
_cell.length_c   1.000
_cell.angle_alpha   90.00
_cell.angle_beta   90.00
_cell.angle_gamma   90.00
#
_symmetry.space_group_name_H-M   'P 1'
#
loop_
_entity.id
_entity.type
_entity.pdbx_description
1 polymer ?
#
loop_
_entity_poly.entity_id
_entity_poly.type
_entity_poly.pdbx_seq_one_letter_code
_entity_poly.pdbx_strand_id
1 'polypeptide(L)'
;MGDNLVFGTTIHGGVVQKLGRANPTEKAQLVDALRGHVLTLSKNLYGSHVIQAALKSIINELLAQVIPLSLHKYGSWVIRFVLEHCTHKRLMLEQLHANVPTLVTDQYGSYVIEHVLAHGLPEDRARIVRSLHNNVPSLVTDQYGCYVIEHVIEHGLPEDRERIVRSLQGDIMKYAQDKFGYLVMLKCFACGTADQKKALFDNVCGGGPKTLQNARQLMADEFGSHVIQKFFEYGTDDQKAQLVDALRGHVLELALQMYGSHVIQKALKSVDKALQIEIIEELTPRSCVIKCIKDQYGCPVMNTIFELIEPQRLQFVVDAILSSPSDSVVSLCLHEYGNWAMRHVLEHCTEQQKRPILEQLHVNVPTLVMDKYGCYVIQHVIEHGRPEDRARIVRSLHENVGRG
;
A
#
# COMPACT_ATOMS: atom_id res chain seq x y z
N MET A 1 67.22 -33.48 -21.42
CA MET A 1 66.06 -33.45 -20.49
C MET A 1 66.62 -33.16 -19.11
N GLY A 2 66.44 -31.96 -18.56
CA GLY A 2 67.08 -31.60 -17.29
C GLY A 2 66.73 -30.23 -16.71
N ASP A 3 66.79 -29.13 -17.48
CA ASP A 3 66.87 -27.79 -16.84
C ASP A 3 65.76 -26.78 -17.15
N ASN A 4 64.76 -27.11 -17.97
CA ASN A 4 63.69 -26.15 -18.33
C ASN A 4 62.40 -26.23 -17.48
N LEU A 5 62.32 -27.14 -16.50
CA LEU A 5 61.12 -27.32 -15.66
C LEU A 5 61.18 -26.61 -14.29
N VAL A 6 62.34 -26.14 -13.85
CA VAL A 6 62.52 -25.48 -12.54
C VAL A 6 62.46 -23.94 -12.65
N PHE A 7 62.79 -23.38 -13.81
CA PHE A 7 62.74 -21.93 -14.04
C PHE A 7 61.31 -21.38 -14.28
N GLY A 8 60.43 -22.16 -14.93
CA GLY A 8 59.05 -21.74 -15.22
C GLY A 8 58.12 -21.74 -14.01
N THR A 9 58.32 -22.67 -13.06
CA THR A 9 57.53 -22.82 -11.84
C THR A 9 57.84 -21.75 -10.79
N THR A 10 59.10 -21.31 -10.71
CA THR A 10 59.56 -20.30 -9.75
C THR A 10 59.09 -18.88 -10.11
N ILE A 11 59.07 -18.54 -11.41
CA ILE A 11 58.57 -17.24 -11.89
C ILE A 11 57.03 -17.18 -11.83
N HIS A 12 56.36 -18.31 -12.12
CA HIS A 12 54.90 -18.43 -12.00
C HIS A 12 54.42 -18.21 -10.57
N GLY A 13 55.07 -18.85 -9.60
CA GLY A 13 54.82 -18.60 -8.18
C GLY A 13 55.10 -17.15 -7.79
N GLY A 14 56.20 -16.57 -8.29
CA GLY A 14 56.61 -15.20 -7.96
C GLY A 14 55.67 -14.10 -8.47
N VAL A 15 55.14 -14.20 -9.69
CA VAL A 15 54.21 -13.19 -10.25
C VAL A 15 52.85 -13.28 -9.56
N VAL A 16 52.32 -14.49 -9.35
CA VAL A 16 51.04 -14.70 -8.64
C VAL A 16 51.16 -14.28 -7.16
N GLN A 17 52.28 -14.56 -6.51
CA GLN A 17 52.55 -14.17 -5.12
C GLN A 17 52.76 -12.66 -4.95
N LYS A 18 53.40 -11.99 -5.91
CA LYS A 18 53.52 -10.52 -5.94
C LYS A 18 52.17 -9.85 -6.17
N LEU A 19 51.34 -10.40 -7.04
CA LEU A 19 49.97 -9.91 -7.27
C LEU A 19 49.10 -9.97 -6.02
N GLY A 20 49.22 -11.03 -5.21
CA GLY A 20 48.52 -11.13 -3.93
C GLY A 20 48.99 -10.14 -2.85
N ARG A 21 50.18 -9.54 -3.01
CA ARG A 21 50.79 -8.57 -2.09
C ARG A 21 50.80 -7.13 -2.64
N ALA A 22 50.28 -6.93 -3.85
CA ALA A 22 50.27 -5.64 -4.53
C ALA A 22 49.30 -4.66 -3.84
N ASN A 23 49.66 -3.38 -3.83
CA ASN A 23 48.81 -2.32 -3.29
C ASN A 23 47.65 -1.98 -4.26
N PRO A 24 46.62 -1.22 -3.83
CA PRO A 24 45.45 -0.92 -4.66
C PRO A 24 45.79 -0.25 -6.00
N THR A 25 46.81 0.62 -6.03
CA THR A 25 47.26 1.32 -7.24
C THR A 25 47.90 0.36 -8.25
N GLU A 26 48.76 -0.54 -7.77
CA GLU A 26 49.40 -1.57 -8.58
C GLU A 26 48.36 -2.55 -9.18
N LYS A 27 47.35 -2.91 -8.39
CA LYS A 27 46.22 -3.72 -8.86
C LYS A 27 45.41 -2.99 -9.93
N ALA A 28 45.12 -1.70 -9.75
CA ALA A 28 44.38 -0.90 -10.72
C ALA A 28 45.14 -0.79 -12.06
N GLN A 29 46.45 -0.54 -12.00
CA GLN A 29 47.32 -0.49 -13.17
C GLN A 29 47.35 -1.84 -13.92
N LEU A 30 47.37 -2.95 -13.19
CA LEU A 30 47.29 -4.28 -13.81
C LEU A 30 45.95 -4.50 -14.52
N VAL A 31 44.82 -4.14 -13.90
CA VAL A 31 43.50 -4.30 -14.51
C VAL A 31 43.39 -3.45 -15.78
N ASP A 32 43.93 -2.24 -15.78
CA ASP A 32 43.98 -1.39 -16.97
C ASP A 32 44.93 -1.97 -18.04
N ALA A 33 46.08 -2.52 -17.66
CA ALA A 33 47.00 -3.19 -18.59
C ALA A 33 46.42 -4.46 -19.23
N LEU A 34 45.42 -5.10 -18.58
CA LEU A 34 44.71 -6.24 -19.16
C LEU A 34 43.60 -5.81 -20.14
N ARG A 35 43.17 -4.54 -20.13
CA ARG A 35 42.11 -4.02 -21.01
C ARG A 35 42.52 -4.15 -22.48
N GLY A 36 41.63 -4.67 -23.32
CA GLY A 36 41.90 -4.90 -24.75
C GLY A 36 42.78 -6.11 -25.06
N HIS A 37 43.41 -6.73 -24.06
CA HIS A 37 44.34 -7.86 -24.24
C HIS A 37 43.82 -9.18 -23.65
N VAL A 38 42.69 -9.18 -22.93
CA VAL A 38 42.12 -10.35 -22.26
C VAL A 38 41.98 -11.57 -23.18
N LEU A 39 41.46 -11.39 -24.40
CA LEU A 39 41.24 -12.49 -25.35
C LEU A 39 42.54 -13.12 -25.86
N THR A 40 43.58 -12.30 -26.05
CA THR A 40 44.88 -12.77 -26.52
C THR A 40 45.63 -13.48 -25.39
N LEU A 41 45.61 -12.88 -24.19
CA LEU A 41 46.27 -13.43 -23.01
C LEU A 41 45.60 -14.70 -22.49
N SER A 42 44.27 -14.86 -22.63
CA SER A 42 43.57 -16.07 -22.23
C SER A 42 43.93 -17.30 -23.05
N LYS A 43 44.42 -17.10 -24.28
CA LYS A 43 44.94 -18.16 -25.17
C LYS A 43 46.42 -18.50 -24.91
N ASN A 44 47.09 -17.78 -24.02
CA ASN A 44 48.48 -18.01 -23.63
C ASN A 44 48.54 -18.68 -22.26
N LEU A 45 49.37 -19.72 -22.08
CA LEU A 45 49.51 -20.43 -20.80
C LEU A 45 49.76 -19.47 -19.63
N TYR A 46 50.76 -18.61 -19.74
CA TYR A 46 51.13 -17.68 -18.67
C TYR A 46 50.17 -16.48 -18.59
N GLY A 47 49.70 -15.97 -19.73
CA GLY A 47 48.69 -14.92 -19.78
C GLY A 47 47.38 -15.30 -19.08
N SER A 48 46.95 -16.56 -19.24
CA SER A 48 45.75 -17.10 -18.59
C SER A 48 45.89 -17.12 -17.06
N HIS A 49 47.08 -17.44 -16.53
CA HIS A 49 47.36 -17.42 -15.10
C HIS A 49 47.39 -15.99 -14.52
N VAL A 50 47.94 -15.02 -15.27
CA VAL A 50 47.92 -13.61 -14.86
C VAL A 50 46.47 -13.08 -14.81
N ILE A 51 45.64 -13.40 -15.80
CA ILE A 51 44.21 -13.06 -15.80
C ILE A 51 43.52 -13.70 -14.59
N GLN A 52 43.73 -14.99 -14.34
CA GLN A 52 43.15 -15.68 -13.18
C GLN A 52 43.58 -15.03 -11.85
N ALA A 53 44.85 -14.67 -11.70
CA ALA A 53 45.36 -14.02 -10.49
C ALA A 53 44.78 -12.62 -10.30
N ALA A 54 44.66 -11.82 -11.36
CA ALA A 54 44.04 -10.50 -11.32
C ALA A 54 42.57 -10.57 -10.91
N LEU A 55 41.79 -11.47 -11.55
CA LEU A 55 40.39 -11.70 -11.21
C LEU A 55 40.24 -12.20 -9.77
N LYS A 56 41.08 -13.14 -9.34
CA LYS A 56 41.08 -13.67 -7.96
C LYS A 56 41.43 -12.59 -6.94
N SER A 57 42.35 -11.68 -7.26
CA SER A 57 42.69 -10.55 -6.40
C SER A 57 41.50 -9.62 -6.18
N ILE A 58 40.77 -9.26 -7.24
CA ILE A 58 39.57 -8.41 -7.15
C ILE A 58 38.49 -9.11 -6.32
N ILE A 59 38.23 -10.39 -6.60
CA ILE A 59 37.24 -11.18 -5.86
C ILE A 59 37.61 -11.26 -4.38
N ASN A 60 38.87 -11.51 -4.04
CA ASN A 60 39.32 -11.59 -2.65
C ASN A 60 39.14 -10.26 -1.90
N GLU A 61 39.37 -9.13 -2.57
CA GLU A 61 39.20 -7.80 -1.99
C GLU A 61 37.72 -7.51 -1.67
N LEU A 62 36.82 -7.91 -2.57
CA LEU A 62 35.38 -7.85 -2.34
C LEU A 62 34.94 -8.83 -1.23
N LEU A 63 35.50 -10.04 -1.21
CA LEU A 63 35.22 -11.06 -0.19
C LEU A 63 35.66 -10.64 1.21
N ALA A 64 36.67 -9.77 1.35
CA ALA A 64 37.09 -9.24 2.64
C ALA A 64 36.12 -8.19 3.20
N GLN A 65 35.24 -7.62 2.37
CA GLN A 65 34.37 -6.50 2.74
C GLN A 65 32.89 -6.76 2.41
N VAL A 66 32.46 -8.02 2.38
CA VAL A 66 31.08 -8.39 2.00
C VAL A 66 30.04 -7.63 2.83
N ILE A 67 30.18 -7.64 4.16
CA ILE A 67 29.20 -7.02 5.06
C ILE A 67 29.23 -5.48 4.96
N PRO A 68 30.38 -4.80 5.10
CA PRO A 68 30.44 -3.34 4.92
C PRO A 68 29.89 -2.87 3.56
N LEU A 69 30.19 -3.60 2.47
CA LEU A 69 29.65 -3.28 1.16
C LEU A 69 28.15 -3.51 1.07
N SER A 70 27.63 -4.60 1.64
CA SER A 70 26.19 -4.89 1.65
C SER A 70 25.39 -3.80 2.37
N LEU A 71 25.96 -3.21 3.41
CA LEU A 71 25.37 -2.12 4.21
C LEU A 71 25.66 -0.72 3.62
N HIS A 72 26.18 -0.63 2.39
CA HIS A 72 26.55 0.63 1.76
C HIS A 72 25.71 0.92 0.52
N LYS A 73 25.34 2.21 0.33
CA LYS A 73 24.49 2.71 -0.76
C LYS A 73 24.88 2.20 -2.14
N TYR A 74 26.19 2.18 -2.42
CA TYR A 74 26.74 1.74 -3.70
C TYR A 74 27.32 0.32 -3.62
N GLY A 75 27.78 -0.09 -2.43
CA GLY A 75 28.39 -1.41 -2.24
C GLY A 75 27.36 -2.53 -2.40
N SER A 76 26.11 -2.31 -2.01
CA SER A 76 25.03 -3.30 -2.11
C SER A 76 24.73 -3.68 -3.55
N TRP A 77 24.90 -2.75 -4.50
CA TRP A 77 24.81 -3.02 -5.93
C TRP A 77 25.95 -3.90 -6.41
N VAL A 78 27.17 -3.65 -5.94
CA VAL A 78 28.34 -4.49 -6.26
C VAL A 78 28.13 -5.90 -5.75
N ILE A 79 27.65 -6.06 -4.50
CA ILE A 79 27.37 -7.38 -3.94
C ILE A 79 26.30 -8.11 -4.75
N ARG A 80 25.19 -7.46 -5.10
CA ARG A 80 24.15 -8.07 -5.97
C ARG A 80 24.70 -8.46 -7.34
N PHE A 81 25.48 -7.59 -7.98
CA PHE A 81 26.11 -7.88 -9.27
C PHE A 81 27.04 -9.10 -9.19
N VAL A 82 27.84 -9.22 -8.12
CA VAL A 82 28.70 -10.38 -7.89
C VAL A 82 27.85 -11.63 -7.66
N LEU A 83 26.78 -11.55 -6.86
CA LEU A 83 25.87 -12.66 -6.64
C LEU A 83 25.19 -13.13 -7.94
N GLU A 84 24.91 -12.23 -8.88
CA GLU A 84 24.27 -12.56 -10.14
C GLU A 84 25.23 -13.20 -11.15
N HIS A 85 26.44 -12.64 -11.30
CA HIS A 85 27.33 -12.97 -12.41
C HIS A 85 28.56 -13.81 -12.05
N CYS A 86 28.92 -13.93 -10.77
CA CYS A 86 30.09 -14.70 -10.38
C CYS A 86 29.73 -16.15 -10.04
N THR A 87 30.44 -17.10 -10.66
CA THR A 87 30.31 -18.54 -10.39
C THR A 87 30.83 -18.93 -9.01
N HIS A 88 31.84 -18.22 -8.48
CA HIS A 88 32.51 -18.53 -7.22
C HIS A 88 32.02 -17.64 -6.06
N LYS A 89 30.72 -17.71 -5.73
CA LYS A 89 30.07 -16.87 -4.71
C LYS A 89 29.85 -17.54 -3.34
N ARG A 90 30.30 -18.79 -3.15
CA ARG A 90 30.06 -19.57 -1.90
C ARG A 90 30.53 -18.86 -0.63
N LEU A 91 31.76 -18.37 -0.61
CA LEU A 91 32.32 -17.68 0.58
C LEU A 91 31.58 -16.37 0.88
N MET A 92 31.07 -15.68 -0.16
CA MET A 92 30.25 -14.49 0.00
C MET A 92 28.90 -14.85 0.63
N LEU A 93 28.23 -15.88 0.10
CA LEU A 93 26.98 -16.39 0.66
C LEU A 93 27.14 -16.85 2.11
N GLU A 94 28.23 -17.52 2.47
CA GLU A 94 28.51 -17.91 3.86
C GLU A 94 28.59 -16.70 4.80
N GLN A 95 29.23 -15.60 4.38
CA GLN A 95 29.27 -14.36 5.15
C GLN A 95 27.89 -13.71 5.26
N LEU A 96 27.12 -13.66 4.17
CA LEU A 96 25.76 -13.12 4.19
C LEU A 96 24.84 -13.93 5.11
N HIS A 97 24.90 -15.27 5.02
CA HIS A 97 24.14 -16.20 5.86
C HIS A 97 24.46 -16.04 7.34
N ALA A 98 25.71 -15.72 7.69
CA ALA A 98 26.10 -15.49 9.09
C ALA A 98 25.61 -14.15 9.65
N ASN A 99 25.19 -13.21 8.79
CA ASN A 99 24.85 -11.83 9.15
C ASN A 99 23.43 -11.42 8.72
N VAL A 100 22.55 -12.38 8.42
CA VAL A 100 21.16 -12.12 8.01
C VAL A 100 20.43 -11.17 8.97
N PRO A 101 20.50 -11.33 10.31
CA PRO A 101 19.78 -10.45 11.22
C PRO A 101 20.19 -8.97 11.11
N THR A 102 21.46 -8.70 10.80
CA THR A 102 21.96 -7.32 10.61
C THR A 102 21.57 -6.77 9.24
N LEU A 103 21.65 -7.61 8.20
CA LEU A 103 21.38 -7.20 6.83
C LEU A 103 19.90 -6.92 6.59
N VAL A 104 19.00 -7.74 7.15
CA VAL A 104 17.56 -7.65 6.90
C VAL A 104 16.94 -6.35 7.44
N THR A 105 17.50 -5.78 8.51
CA THR A 105 17.05 -4.53 9.13
C THR A 105 17.89 -3.31 8.68
N ASP A 106 18.66 -3.45 7.61
CA ASP A 106 19.45 -2.35 7.04
C ASP A 106 18.85 -1.86 5.72
N GLN A 107 18.93 -0.56 5.48
CA GLN A 107 18.36 0.11 4.31
C GLN A 107 18.91 -0.38 2.97
N TYR A 108 20.13 -0.95 2.95
CA TYR A 108 20.78 -1.48 1.75
C TYR A 108 20.95 -2.99 1.84
N GLY A 109 21.21 -3.51 3.04
CA GLY A 109 21.33 -4.93 3.32
C GLY A 109 20.05 -5.70 3.00
N SER A 110 18.86 -5.12 3.23
CA SER A 110 17.58 -5.78 2.95
C SER A 110 17.47 -6.18 1.48
N TYR A 111 17.84 -5.28 0.56
CA TYR A 111 17.88 -5.56 -0.88
C TYR A 111 18.86 -6.66 -1.27
N VAL A 112 19.97 -6.82 -0.54
CA VAL A 112 20.90 -7.93 -0.76
C VAL A 112 20.25 -9.26 -0.34
N ILE A 113 19.56 -9.27 0.81
CA ILE A 113 18.82 -10.44 1.29
C ILE A 113 17.68 -10.82 0.32
N GLU A 114 16.88 -9.86 -0.11
CA GLU A 114 15.82 -10.08 -1.11
C GLU A 114 16.37 -10.62 -2.43
N HIS A 115 17.52 -10.11 -2.88
CA HIS A 115 18.17 -10.64 -4.10
C HIS A 115 18.56 -12.11 -3.95
N VAL A 116 19.08 -12.52 -2.77
CA VAL A 116 19.37 -13.93 -2.48
C VAL A 116 18.09 -14.76 -2.43
N LEU A 117 17.00 -14.23 -1.86
CA LEU A 117 15.70 -14.91 -1.84
C LEU A 117 15.12 -15.12 -3.25
N ALA A 118 15.25 -14.11 -4.12
CA ALA A 118 14.72 -14.15 -5.49
C ALA A 118 15.55 -15.04 -6.43
N HIS A 119 16.89 -14.95 -6.37
CA HIS A 119 17.79 -15.51 -7.38
C HIS A 119 18.76 -16.57 -6.85
N GLY A 120 18.84 -16.76 -5.52
CA GLY A 120 19.74 -17.74 -4.91
C GLY A 120 19.37 -19.19 -5.22
N LEU A 121 20.24 -20.14 -4.85
CA LEU A 121 19.89 -21.56 -4.91
C LEU A 121 18.87 -21.90 -3.81
N PRO A 122 18.05 -22.96 -3.96
CA PRO A 122 17.06 -23.34 -2.95
C PRO A 122 17.64 -23.51 -1.54
N GLU A 123 18.86 -24.05 -1.42
CA GLU A 123 19.57 -24.20 -0.15
C GLU A 123 19.90 -22.85 0.51
N ASP A 124 20.34 -21.87 -0.28
CA ASP A 124 20.65 -20.53 0.22
C ASP A 124 19.38 -19.81 0.67
N ARG A 125 18.31 -19.87 -0.13
CA ARG A 125 16.99 -19.30 0.22
C ARG A 125 16.49 -19.89 1.54
N ALA A 126 16.53 -21.22 1.67
CA ALA A 126 16.09 -21.91 2.87
C ALA A 126 16.89 -21.52 4.13
N ARG A 127 18.21 -21.27 3.99
CA ARG A 127 19.05 -20.77 5.10
C ARG A 127 18.66 -19.37 5.54
N ILE A 128 18.44 -18.46 4.59
CA ILE A 128 17.95 -17.10 4.88
C ILE A 128 16.60 -17.19 5.60
N VAL A 129 15.62 -17.88 5.01
CA VAL A 129 14.26 -17.97 5.56
C VAL A 129 14.27 -18.60 6.96
N ARG A 130 15.09 -19.62 7.21
CA ARG A 130 15.27 -20.20 8.55
C ARG A 130 15.78 -19.16 9.56
N SER A 131 16.69 -18.28 9.16
CA SER A 131 17.16 -17.20 10.02
C SER A 131 16.07 -16.16 10.28
N LEU A 132 15.26 -15.81 9.27
CA LEU A 132 14.15 -14.87 9.40
C LEU A 132 13.09 -15.37 10.39
N HIS A 133 12.77 -16.67 10.31
CA HIS A 133 11.80 -17.32 11.20
C HIS A 133 12.10 -17.19 12.70
N ASN A 134 13.35 -16.97 13.08
CA ASN A 134 13.74 -16.79 14.47
C ASN A 134 13.34 -15.42 15.04
N ASN A 135 12.99 -14.44 14.19
CA ASN A 135 12.72 -13.07 14.61
C ASN A 135 11.58 -12.38 13.82
N VAL A 136 10.64 -13.14 13.25
CA VAL A 136 9.50 -12.59 12.49
C VAL A 136 8.77 -11.47 13.25
N PRO A 137 8.44 -11.61 14.56
CA PRO A 137 7.76 -10.56 15.30
C PRO A 137 8.44 -9.19 15.27
N SER A 138 9.77 -9.15 15.30
CA SER A 138 10.54 -7.90 15.25
C SER A 138 10.69 -7.39 13.82
N LEU A 139 10.83 -8.29 12.84
CA LEU A 139 11.02 -7.93 11.44
C LEU A 139 9.77 -7.33 10.81
N VAL A 140 8.59 -7.79 11.23
CA VAL A 140 7.31 -7.28 10.71
C VAL A 140 7.08 -5.82 11.04
N THR A 141 7.56 -5.35 12.19
CA THR A 141 7.48 -3.94 12.61
C THR A 141 8.74 -3.14 12.26
N ASP A 142 9.71 -3.75 11.57
CA ASP A 142 10.92 -3.07 11.14
C ASP A 142 10.73 -2.39 9.78
N GLN A 143 11.28 -1.19 9.63
CA GLN A 143 11.11 -0.37 8.43
C GLN A 143 11.69 -0.97 7.13
N TYR A 144 12.60 -1.93 7.23
CA TYR A 144 13.18 -2.64 6.09
C TYR A 144 12.85 -4.14 6.13
N GLY A 145 12.84 -4.72 7.33
CA GLY A 145 12.52 -6.13 7.55
C GLY A 145 11.12 -6.51 7.08
N CYS A 146 10.15 -5.60 7.15
CA CYS A 146 8.77 -5.86 6.71
C CYS A 146 8.72 -6.26 5.23
N TYR A 147 9.48 -5.58 4.36
CA TYR A 147 9.54 -5.87 2.92
C TYR A 147 10.17 -7.23 2.63
N VAL A 148 11.17 -7.63 3.42
CA VAL A 148 11.78 -8.96 3.29
C VAL A 148 10.78 -10.05 3.72
N ILE A 149 10.00 -9.82 4.78
CA ILE A 149 8.93 -10.74 5.19
C ILE A 149 7.82 -10.78 4.12
N GLU A 150 7.43 -9.65 3.53
CA GLU A 150 6.49 -9.61 2.41
C GLU A 150 6.99 -10.43 1.22
N HIS A 151 8.27 -10.37 0.89
CA HIS A 151 8.87 -11.17 -0.18
C HIS A 151 8.73 -12.67 0.11
N VAL A 152 8.96 -13.11 1.35
CA VAL A 152 8.77 -14.51 1.75
C VAL A 152 7.30 -14.91 1.69
N ILE A 153 6.37 -14.01 2.06
CA ILE A 153 4.94 -14.28 1.92
C ILE A 153 4.56 -14.41 0.44
N GLU A 154 5.07 -13.55 -0.45
CA GLU A 154 4.65 -13.53 -1.85
C GLU A 154 5.24 -14.67 -2.67
N HIS A 155 6.54 -14.94 -2.52
CA HIS A 155 7.31 -15.84 -3.38
C HIS A 155 7.90 -17.06 -2.66
N GLY A 156 7.81 -17.11 -1.33
CA GLY A 156 8.32 -18.23 -0.53
C GLY A 156 7.46 -19.48 -0.62
N LEU A 157 7.90 -20.52 0.10
CA LEU A 157 7.17 -21.78 0.19
C LEU A 157 5.88 -21.63 1.02
N PRO A 158 4.81 -22.40 0.73
CA PRO A 158 3.57 -22.35 1.49
C PRO A 158 3.76 -22.57 3.00
N GLU A 159 4.69 -23.45 3.40
CA GLU A 159 4.99 -23.76 4.80
C GLU A 159 5.62 -22.57 5.54
N ASP A 160 6.48 -21.83 4.85
CA ASP A 160 7.11 -20.62 5.39
C ASP A 160 6.08 -19.49 5.56
N ARG A 161 5.20 -19.32 4.57
CA ARG A 161 4.07 -18.39 4.65
C ARG A 161 3.17 -18.73 5.84
N GLU A 162 2.81 -20.01 6.00
CA GLU A 162 1.97 -20.46 7.11
C GLU A 162 2.62 -20.17 8.46
N ARG A 163 3.93 -20.42 8.60
CA ARG A 163 4.66 -20.14 9.83
C ARG A 163 4.68 -18.64 10.16
N ILE A 164 4.85 -17.77 9.16
CA ILE A 164 4.77 -16.32 9.34
C ILE A 164 3.35 -15.94 9.80
N VAL A 165 2.30 -16.34 9.06
CA VAL A 165 0.91 -16.04 9.42
C VAL A 165 0.59 -16.47 10.85
N ARG A 166 1.00 -17.69 11.24
CA ARG A 166 0.77 -18.22 12.58
C ARG A 166 1.48 -17.39 13.67
N SER A 167 2.67 -16.85 13.37
CA SER A 167 3.40 -15.99 14.32
C SER A 167 2.70 -14.65 14.57
N LEU A 168 1.89 -14.15 13.62
CA LEU A 168 1.18 -12.88 13.76
C LEU A 168 -0.13 -12.99 14.55
N GLN A 169 -0.71 -14.19 14.63
CA GLN A 169 -2.03 -14.41 15.25
C GLN A 169 -2.08 -14.02 16.73
N GLY A 170 -0.97 -14.15 17.46
CA GLY A 170 -0.92 -13.85 18.90
C GLY A 170 -1.08 -12.37 19.25
N ASP A 171 -0.63 -11.47 18.37
CA ASP A 171 -0.59 -10.02 18.60
C ASP A 171 -1.15 -9.24 17.40
N ILE A 172 -2.21 -9.78 16.76
CA ILE A 172 -2.72 -9.27 15.48
C ILE A 172 -3.05 -7.77 15.50
N MET A 173 -3.57 -7.28 16.64
CA MET A 173 -3.92 -5.87 16.83
C MET A 173 -2.68 -4.97 16.80
N LYS A 174 -1.59 -5.40 17.45
CA LYS A 174 -0.31 -4.69 17.43
C LYS A 174 0.20 -4.54 16.00
N TYR A 175 0.14 -5.61 15.20
CA TYR A 175 0.62 -5.57 13.82
C TYR A 175 -0.29 -4.78 12.89
N ALA A 176 -1.62 -4.88 13.05
CA ALA A 176 -2.57 -4.14 12.23
C ALA A 176 -2.50 -2.62 12.42
N GLN A 177 -2.10 -2.16 13.61
CA GLN A 177 -1.93 -0.74 13.96
C GLN A 177 -0.48 -0.24 13.83
N ASP A 178 0.45 -1.12 13.44
CA ASP A 178 1.85 -0.75 13.24
C ASP A 178 2.09 -0.27 11.80
N LYS A 179 2.85 0.82 11.65
CA LYS A 179 3.18 1.46 10.37
C LYS A 179 3.79 0.53 9.32
N PHE A 180 4.48 -0.53 9.74
CA PHE A 180 5.08 -1.51 8.83
C PHE A 180 4.37 -2.86 8.93
N GLY A 181 3.90 -3.22 10.12
CA GLY A 181 3.18 -4.45 10.38
C GLY A 181 1.89 -4.59 9.56
N TYR A 182 1.17 -3.48 9.33
CA TYR A 182 -0.06 -3.54 8.54
C TYR A 182 0.23 -3.96 7.09
N LEU A 183 1.37 -3.58 6.50
CA LEU A 183 1.75 -3.96 5.13
C LEU A 183 1.91 -5.47 5.01
N VAL A 184 2.59 -6.07 5.98
CA VAL A 184 2.75 -7.53 6.08
C VAL A 184 1.40 -8.22 6.24
N MET A 185 0.51 -7.66 7.07
CA MET A 185 -0.86 -8.14 7.22
C MET A 185 -1.60 -8.12 5.87
N LEU A 186 -1.55 -7.00 5.13
CA LEU A 186 -2.20 -6.90 3.81
C LEU A 186 -1.65 -7.96 2.84
N LYS A 187 -0.34 -8.21 2.85
CA LYS A 187 0.28 -9.24 2.02
C LYS A 187 -0.17 -10.65 2.41
N CYS A 188 -0.31 -10.94 3.71
CA CYS A 188 -0.88 -12.20 4.18
C CYS A 188 -2.31 -12.40 3.67
N PHE A 189 -3.13 -11.35 3.62
CA PHE A 189 -4.48 -11.43 3.06
C PHE A 189 -4.52 -11.58 1.54
N ALA A 190 -3.58 -10.98 0.82
CA ALA A 190 -3.49 -11.13 -0.63
C ALA A 190 -3.08 -12.57 -1.02
N CYS A 191 -2.01 -13.08 -0.40
CA CYS A 191 -1.37 -14.33 -0.80
C CYS A 191 -1.79 -15.57 0.02
N GLY A 192 -2.44 -15.39 1.18
CA GLY A 192 -2.78 -16.49 2.09
C GLY A 192 -3.81 -17.47 1.52
N THR A 193 -3.85 -18.68 2.08
CA THR A 193 -4.93 -19.65 1.81
C THR A 193 -6.25 -19.20 2.44
N ALA A 194 -7.38 -19.78 2.05
CA ALA A 194 -8.68 -19.47 2.65
C ALA A 194 -8.66 -19.66 4.18
N ASP A 195 -8.03 -20.73 4.68
CA ASP A 195 -7.92 -21.01 6.12
C ASP A 195 -7.05 -19.98 6.84
N GLN A 196 -5.95 -19.54 6.22
CA GLN A 196 -5.07 -18.51 6.78
C GLN A 196 -5.79 -17.15 6.86
N LYS A 197 -6.51 -16.76 5.80
CA LYS A 197 -7.31 -15.53 5.78
C LYS A 197 -8.42 -15.60 6.83
N LYS A 198 -9.09 -16.74 6.95
CA LYS A 198 -10.11 -16.99 7.97
C LYS A 198 -9.53 -16.87 9.37
N ALA A 199 -8.39 -17.49 9.66
CA ALA A 199 -7.78 -17.40 10.98
C ALA A 199 -7.36 -15.96 11.34
N LEU A 200 -6.81 -15.19 10.39
CA LEU A 200 -6.50 -13.78 10.63
C LEU A 200 -7.78 -12.95 10.87
N PHE A 201 -8.84 -13.20 10.09
CA PHE A 201 -10.14 -12.56 10.29
C PHE A 201 -10.72 -12.89 11.67
N ASP A 202 -10.75 -14.17 12.06
CA ASP A 202 -11.33 -14.64 13.32
C ASP A 202 -10.60 -14.04 14.54
N ASN A 203 -9.28 -13.80 14.44
CA ASN A 203 -8.52 -13.15 15.52
C ASN A 203 -8.83 -11.65 15.68
N VAL A 204 -9.31 -10.98 14.63
CA VAL A 204 -9.72 -9.56 14.69
C VAL A 204 -11.21 -9.43 15.02
N CYS A 205 -12.05 -10.20 14.34
CA CYS A 205 -13.51 -10.04 14.33
C CYS A 205 -14.27 -11.20 14.99
N GLY A 206 -13.70 -12.41 15.04
CA GLY A 206 -14.39 -13.62 15.52
C GLY A 206 -14.37 -13.76 17.04
N GLY A 207 -15.47 -14.27 17.63
CA GLY A 207 -15.49 -14.66 19.05
C GLY A 207 -16.23 -13.73 20.02
N GLY A 208 -17.06 -12.81 19.53
CA GLY A 208 -18.06 -12.11 20.34
C GLY A 208 -17.81 -10.60 20.52
N PRO A 209 -18.40 -9.95 21.54
CA PRO A 209 -18.41 -8.48 21.66
C PRO A 209 -17.01 -7.83 21.72
N LYS A 210 -16.03 -8.51 22.31
CA LYS A 210 -14.66 -8.00 22.43
C LYS A 210 -13.97 -7.87 21.07
N THR A 211 -14.19 -8.81 20.15
CA THR A 211 -13.56 -8.77 18.82
C THR A 211 -14.29 -7.79 17.89
N LEU A 212 -15.59 -7.59 18.07
CA LEU A 212 -16.28 -6.47 17.41
C LEU A 212 -15.70 -5.11 17.84
N GLN A 213 -15.33 -4.95 19.11
CA GLN A 213 -14.63 -3.74 19.58
C GLN A 213 -13.24 -3.59 18.95
N ASN A 214 -12.47 -4.67 18.83
CA ASN A 214 -11.18 -4.65 18.12
C ASN A 214 -11.35 -4.20 16.67
N ALA A 215 -12.33 -4.75 15.94
CA ALA A 215 -12.62 -4.35 14.58
C ALA A 215 -12.93 -2.85 14.49
N ARG A 216 -13.79 -2.31 15.37
CA ARG A 216 -14.09 -0.86 15.44
C ARG A 216 -12.84 -0.02 15.69
N GLN A 217 -11.97 -0.45 16.61
CA GLN A 217 -10.72 0.25 16.89
C GLN A 217 -9.85 0.33 15.63
N LEU A 218 -9.73 -0.77 14.86
CA LEU A 218 -8.99 -0.77 13.60
C LEU A 218 -9.68 0.11 12.54
N MET A 219 -11.01 0.16 12.48
CA MET A 219 -11.72 1.01 11.51
C MET A 219 -11.40 2.50 11.67
N ALA A 220 -11.13 2.95 12.90
CA ALA A 220 -10.76 4.33 13.22
C ALA A 220 -9.24 4.57 13.28
N ASP A 221 -8.43 3.56 12.95
CA ASP A 221 -6.96 3.61 13.00
C ASP A 221 -6.35 3.93 11.62
N GLU A 222 -5.22 4.65 11.62
CA GLU A 222 -4.50 5.06 10.40
C GLU A 222 -4.11 3.88 9.52
N PHE A 223 -3.64 2.79 10.14
CA PHE A 223 -3.15 1.60 9.44
C PHE A 223 -4.19 0.48 9.47
N GLY A 224 -4.85 0.31 10.61
CA GLY A 224 -5.88 -0.71 10.81
C GLY A 224 -7.06 -0.59 9.85
N SER A 225 -7.40 0.63 9.43
CA SER A 225 -8.52 0.85 8.50
C SER A 225 -8.28 0.21 7.14
N HIS A 226 -7.02 0.17 6.68
CA HIS A 226 -6.62 -0.54 5.45
C HIS A 226 -6.81 -2.05 5.58
N VAL A 227 -6.52 -2.61 6.76
CA VAL A 227 -6.72 -4.04 7.06
C VAL A 227 -8.22 -4.38 6.99
N ILE A 228 -9.08 -3.59 7.63
CA ILE A 228 -10.53 -3.81 7.59
C ILE A 228 -11.11 -3.63 6.18
N GLN A 229 -10.64 -2.64 5.42
CA GLN A 229 -11.06 -2.47 4.02
C GLN A 229 -10.73 -3.70 3.17
N LYS A 230 -9.59 -4.35 3.42
CA LYS A 230 -9.21 -5.60 2.76
C LYS A 230 -10.06 -6.80 3.21
N PHE A 231 -10.58 -6.79 4.45
CA PHE A 231 -11.53 -7.81 4.89
C PHE A 231 -12.87 -7.64 4.17
N PHE A 232 -13.34 -6.41 3.96
CA PHE A 232 -14.51 -6.18 3.11
C PHE A 232 -14.27 -6.58 1.65
N GLU A 233 -13.05 -6.43 1.13
CA GLU A 233 -12.73 -6.77 -0.27
C GLU A 233 -12.69 -8.28 -0.53
N TYR A 234 -12.10 -9.06 0.37
CA TYR A 234 -11.85 -10.50 0.15
C TYR A 234 -12.58 -11.44 1.10
N GLY A 235 -13.27 -10.90 2.10
CA GLY A 235 -14.03 -11.71 3.05
C GLY A 235 -15.22 -12.40 2.38
N THR A 236 -15.62 -13.54 2.95
CA THR A 236 -16.89 -14.19 2.63
C THR A 236 -18.08 -13.33 3.07
N ASP A 237 -19.27 -13.60 2.54
CA ASP A 237 -20.47 -12.83 2.91
C ASP A 237 -20.76 -12.89 4.42
N ASP A 238 -20.54 -14.04 5.07
CA ASP A 238 -20.65 -14.18 6.54
C ASP A 238 -19.65 -13.32 7.30
N GLN A 239 -18.42 -13.22 6.81
CA GLN A 239 -17.38 -12.37 7.40
C GLN A 239 -17.71 -10.88 7.22
N LYS A 240 -18.26 -10.51 6.06
CA LYS A 240 -18.72 -9.14 5.82
C LYS A 240 -19.90 -8.80 6.73
N ALA A 241 -20.85 -9.71 6.94
CA ALA A 241 -21.94 -9.53 7.87
C ALA A 241 -21.42 -9.28 9.31
N GLN A 242 -20.42 -10.04 9.77
CA GLN A 242 -19.79 -9.80 11.07
C GLN A 242 -19.09 -8.43 11.18
N LEU A 243 -18.51 -7.92 10.09
CA LEU A 243 -17.97 -6.56 10.06
C LEU A 243 -19.07 -5.51 10.12
N VAL A 244 -20.22 -5.74 9.47
CA VAL A 244 -21.38 -4.85 9.57
C VAL A 244 -21.94 -4.86 10.99
N ASP A 245 -21.99 -6.02 11.66
CA ASP A 245 -22.31 -6.09 13.09
C ASP A 245 -21.36 -5.27 13.95
N ALA A 246 -20.07 -5.19 13.57
CA ALA A 246 -19.10 -4.32 14.23
C ALA A 246 -19.37 -2.84 13.96
N LEU A 247 -19.95 -2.46 12.81
CA LEU A 247 -20.35 -1.07 12.53
C LEU A 247 -21.58 -0.63 13.31
N ARG A 248 -22.44 -1.58 13.74
CA ARG A 248 -23.75 -1.28 14.31
C ARG A 248 -23.64 -0.34 15.53
N GLY A 249 -24.36 0.77 15.47
CA GLY A 249 -24.39 1.85 16.47
C GLY A 249 -23.25 2.87 16.35
N HIS A 250 -22.33 2.70 15.40
CA HIS A 250 -21.14 3.54 15.22
C HIS A 250 -21.01 4.10 13.79
N VAL A 251 -22.01 3.91 12.91
CA VAL A 251 -21.90 4.30 11.51
C VAL A 251 -21.66 5.80 11.34
N LEU A 252 -22.42 6.64 12.05
CA LEU A 252 -22.23 8.09 11.99
C LEU A 252 -20.85 8.53 12.49
N GLU A 253 -20.39 7.96 13.60
CA GLU A 253 -19.09 8.27 14.19
C GLU A 253 -17.96 7.98 13.20
N LEU A 254 -17.98 6.79 12.59
CA LEU A 254 -16.99 6.39 11.59
C LEU A 254 -17.12 7.19 10.29
N ALA A 255 -18.34 7.50 9.84
CA ALA A 255 -18.56 8.30 8.62
C ALA A 255 -17.97 9.72 8.72
N LEU A 256 -17.91 10.29 9.93
CA LEU A 256 -17.34 11.63 10.18
C LEU A 256 -15.86 11.60 10.59
N GLN A 257 -15.20 10.45 10.46
CA GLN A 257 -13.81 10.25 10.87
C GLN A 257 -12.92 9.97 9.65
N MET A 258 -11.68 10.47 9.71
CA MET A 258 -10.73 10.45 8.59
C MET A 258 -10.51 9.06 7.97
N TYR A 259 -10.31 8.04 8.79
CA TYR A 259 -10.06 6.67 8.36
C TYR A 259 -11.36 5.84 8.23
N GLY A 260 -12.26 6.02 9.19
CA GLY A 260 -13.56 5.35 9.26
C GLY A 260 -14.45 5.63 8.05
N SER A 261 -14.40 6.84 7.50
CA SER A 261 -15.21 7.20 6.32
C SER A 261 -14.85 6.36 5.10
N HIS A 262 -13.58 5.99 4.94
CA HIS A 262 -13.13 5.08 3.89
C HIS A 262 -13.62 3.66 4.14
N VAL A 263 -13.68 3.22 5.40
CA VAL A 263 -14.26 1.92 5.76
C VAL A 263 -15.75 1.88 5.45
N ILE A 264 -16.53 2.91 5.82
CA ILE A 264 -17.98 2.96 5.53
C ILE A 264 -18.22 2.92 4.02
N GLN A 265 -17.49 3.72 3.23
CA GLN A 265 -17.58 3.69 1.77
C GLN A 265 -17.24 2.31 1.20
N LYS A 266 -16.20 1.66 1.73
CA LYS A 266 -15.82 0.30 1.30
C LYS A 266 -16.87 -0.73 1.69
N ALA A 267 -17.45 -0.65 2.89
CA ALA A 267 -18.52 -1.52 3.35
C ALA A 267 -19.73 -1.43 2.41
N LEU A 268 -20.23 -0.21 2.15
CA LEU A 268 -21.35 0.03 1.24
C LEU A 268 -21.10 -0.55 -0.16
N LYS A 269 -19.87 -0.48 -0.68
CA LYS A 269 -19.50 -1.00 -2.00
C LYS A 269 -19.29 -2.52 -2.04
N SER A 270 -19.12 -3.19 -0.89
CA SER A 270 -18.65 -4.58 -0.83
C SER A 270 -19.66 -5.57 -0.28
N VAL A 271 -20.75 -5.10 0.35
CA VAL A 271 -21.81 -5.94 0.92
C VAL A 271 -23.05 -5.98 0.03
N ASP A 272 -23.93 -6.96 0.29
CA ASP A 272 -25.20 -7.10 -0.43
C ASP A 272 -26.18 -5.95 -0.14
N LYS A 273 -27.33 -5.96 -0.83
CA LYS A 273 -28.34 -4.91 -0.68
C LYS A 273 -28.98 -4.87 0.71
N ALA A 274 -29.10 -6.00 1.41
CA ALA A 274 -29.72 -6.04 2.73
C ALA A 274 -28.82 -5.37 3.77
N LEU A 275 -27.53 -5.74 3.79
CA LEU A 275 -26.54 -5.12 4.68
C LEU A 275 -26.25 -3.66 4.31
N GLN A 276 -26.30 -3.29 3.02
CA GLN A 276 -26.23 -1.88 2.62
C GLN A 276 -27.32 -1.07 3.31
N ILE A 277 -28.57 -1.53 3.22
CA ILE A 277 -29.73 -0.84 3.83
C ILE A 277 -29.53 -0.69 5.34
N GLU A 278 -29.06 -1.74 6.02
CA GLU A 278 -28.80 -1.67 7.47
C GLU A 278 -27.80 -0.56 7.85
N ILE A 279 -26.69 -0.42 7.12
CA ILE A 279 -25.71 0.65 7.35
C ILE A 279 -26.36 2.02 7.13
N ILE A 280 -27.17 2.16 6.08
CA ILE A 280 -27.81 3.42 5.69
C ILE A 280 -28.93 3.83 6.65
N GLU A 281 -29.63 2.87 7.25
CA GLU A 281 -30.69 3.11 8.24
C GLU A 281 -30.17 3.90 9.44
N GLU A 282 -28.94 3.65 9.90
CA GLU A 282 -28.32 4.44 10.99
C GLU A 282 -28.04 5.90 10.63
N LEU A 283 -27.84 6.19 9.34
CA LEU A 283 -27.62 7.55 8.83
C LEU A 283 -28.92 8.27 8.43
N THR A 284 -30.04 7.56 8.41
CA THR A 284 -31.36 8.09 8.01
C THR A 284 -31.86 9.25 8.89
N PRO A 285 -31.60 9.33 10.21
CA PRO A 285 -32.05 10.47 11.01
C PRO A 285 -31.53 11.80 10.45
N ARG A 286 -32.39 12.81 10.39
CA ARG A 286 -32.09 14.13 9.79
C ARG A 286 -30.77 14.73 10.27
N SER A 287 -30.52 14.66 11.57
CA SER A 287 -29.28 15.20 12.17
C SER A 287 -28.03 14.49 11.64
N CYS A 288 -28.10 13.19 11.37
CA CYS A 288 -27.01 12.40 10.80
C CYS A 288 -26.75 12.85 9.36
N VAL A 289 -27.78 12.88 8.51
CA VAL A 289 -27.68 13.30 7.10
C VAL A 289 -27.04 14.68 6.96
N ILE A 290 -27.56 15.68 7.68
CA ILE A 290 -27.07 17.06 7.58
C ILE A 290 -25.62 17.17 8.08
N LYS A 291 -25.26 16.46 9.16
CA LYS A 291 -23.87 16.39 9.63
C LYS A 291 -22.96 15.80 8.56
N CYS A 292 -23.31 14.66 7.96
CA CYS A 292 -22.51 14.05 6.91
C CYS A 292 -22.35 14.95 5.69
N ILE A 293 -23.43 15.56 5.19
CA ILE A 293 -23.38 16.48 4.03
C ILE A 293 -22.42 17.65 4.25
N LYS A 294 -22.35 18.16 5.49
CA LYS A 294 -21.52 19.33 5.85
C LYS A 294 -20.12 18.97 6.34
N ASP A 295 -19.76 17.68 6.34
CA ASP A 295 -18.48 17.22 6.86
C ASP A 295 -17.54 16.78 5.72
N GLN A 296 -16.24 17.01 5.90
CA GLN A 296 -15.22 16.68 4.90
C GLN A 296 -15.06 15.18 4.66
N TYR A 297 -15.36 14.35 5.66
CA TYR A 297 -15.30 12.89 5.60
C TYR A 297 -16.69 12.28 5.35
N GLY A 298 -17.73 12.89 5.93
CA GLY A 298 -19.12 12.46 5.76
C GLY A 298 -19.68 12.71 4.36
N CYS A 299 -19.27 13.77 3.67
CA CYS A 299 -19.82 14.12 2.35
C CYS A 299 -19.50 13.02 1.30
N PRO A 300 -18.25 12.52 1.19
CA PRO A 300 -17.94 11.34 0.36
C PRO A 300 -18.78 10.09 0.67
N VAL A 301 -19.14 9.87 1.94
CA VAL A 301 -20.03 8.76 2.34
C VAL A 301 -21.44 8.98 1.76
N MET A 302 -21.99 10.19 1.87
CA MET A 302 -23.28 10.53 1.26
C MET A 302 -23.26 10.41 -0.27
N ASN A 303 -22.16 10.81 -0.91
CA ASN A 303 -21.98 10.63 -2.36
C ASN A 303 -22.02 9.16 -2.76
N THR A 304 -21.34 8.30 -2.00
CA THR A 304 -21.39 6.85 -2.20
C THR A 304 -22.82 6.30 -2.03
N ILE A 305 -23.61 6.83 -1.08
CA ILE A 305 -25.02 6.47 -0.89
C ILE A 305 -25.86 6.88 -2.13
N PHE A 306 -25.67 8.08 -2.66
CA PHE A 306 -26.37 8.54 -3.87
C PHE A 306 -26.09 7.66 -5.09
N GLU A 307 -24.85 7.19 -5.24
CA GLU A 307 -24.43 6.36 -6.38
C GLU A 307 -24.92 4.91 -6.28
N LEU A 308 -25.07 4.36 -5.07
CA LEU A 308 -25.33 2.93 -4.87
C LEU A 308 -26.81 2.58 -4.67
N ILE A 309 -27.63 3.54 -4.23
CA ILE A 309 -29.03 3.30 -3.88
C ILE A 309 -29.96 3.79 -4.99
N GLU A 310 -31.03 3.02 -5.22
CA GLU A 310 -32.14 3.41 -6.09
C GLU A 310 -32.73 4.79 -5.70
N PRO A 311 -33.04 5.66 -6.69
CA PRO A 311 -33.55 7.00 -6.45
C PRO A 311 -34.75 7.07 -5.49
N GLN A 312 -35.66 6.08 -5.56
CA GLN A 312 -36.87 6.04 -4.72
C GLN A 312 -36.57 5.99 -3.23
N ARG A 313 -35.42 5.42 -2.83
CA ARG A 313 -35.02 5.29 -1.43
C ARG A 313 -34.27 6.51 -0.90
N LEU A 314 -33.89 7.46 -1.75
CA LEU A 314 -33.18 8.69 -1.34
C LEU A 314 -34.11 9.75 -0.71
N GLN A 315 -35.39 9.45 -0.52
CA GLN A 315 -36.36 10.39 0.04
C GLN A 315 -35.94 10.93 1.41
N PHE A 316 -35.34 10.10 2.27
CA PHE A 316 -34.88 10.53 3.58
C PHE A 316 -33.86 11.67 3.53
N VAL A 317 -33.02 11.71 2.48
CA VAL A 317 -32.04 12.78 2.30
C VAL A 317 -32.73 14.08 1.94
N VAL A 318 -33.69 14.02 1.02
CA VAL A 318 -34.50 15.18 0.60
C VAL A 318 -35.30 15.73 1.77
N ASP A 319 -35.95 14.86 2.54
CA ASP A 319 -36.73 15.24 3.72
C ASP A 319 -35.83 15.88 4.79
N ALA A 320 -34.63 15.34 4.98
CA ALA A 320 -33.66 15.88 5.92
C ALA A 320 -33.20 17.29 5.54
N ILE A 321 -32.92 17.52 4.25
CA ILE A 321 -32.53 18.83 3.69
C ILE A 321 -33.67 19.84 3.83
N LEU A 322 -34.89 19.47 3.43
CA LEU A 322 -36.03 20.40 3.41
C LEU A 322 -36.55 20.72 4.82
N SER A 323 -36.42 19.79 5.76
CA SER A 323 -36.94 19.93 7.13
C SER A 323 -35.88 20.39 8.13
N SER A 324 -34.70 20.83 7.68
CA SER A 324 -33.66 21.32 8.58
C SER A 324 -33.97 22.74 9.08
N PRO A 325 -34.02 22.99 10.41
CA PRO A 325 -34.33 24.31 10.95
C PRO A 325 -33.14 25.28 10.86
N SER A 326 -31.91 24.75 10.81
CA SER A 326 -30.66 25.53 10.81
C SER A 326 -30.01 25.63 9.44
N ASP A 327 -30.34 24.72 8.52
CA ASP A 327 -29.61 24.55 7.26
C ASP A 327 -30.61 24.56 6.10
N SER A 328 -30.87 25.75 5.54
CA SER A 328 -31.70 25.87 4.34
C SER A 328 -31.01 25.25 3.12
N VAL A 329 -31.79 24.94 2.07
CA VAL A 329 -31.25 24.47 0.78
C VAL A 329 -30.18 25.42 0.26
N VAL A 330 -30.43 26.74 0.34
CA VAL A 330 -29.50 27.78 -0.08
C VAL A 330 -28.22 27.71 0.76
N SER A 331 -28.34 27.60 2.09
CA SER A 331 -27.17 27.49 2.97
C SER A 331 -26.29 26.28 2.63
N LEU A 332 -26.89 25.14 2.28
CA LEU A 332 -26.15 23.95 1.85
C LEU A 332 -25.48 24.12 0.49
N CYS A 333 -26.12 24.81 -0.46
CA CYS A 333 -25.51 25.13 -1.76
C CYS A 333 -24.29 26.04 -1.64
N LEU A 334 -24.29 26.95 -0.66
CA LEU A 334 -23.18 27.86 -0.38
C LEU A 334 -22.08 27.23 0.49
N HIS A 335 -22.27 25.97 0.93
CA HIS A 335 -21.33 25.27 1.80
C HIS A 335 -20.23 24.56 1.00
N GLU A 336 -19.00 24.53 1.51
CA GLU A 336 -17.83 23.96 0.82
C GLU A 336 -17.99 22.46 0.46
N TYR A 337 -18.68 21.70 1.31
CA TYR A 337 -19.04 20.29 1.07
C TYR A 337 -20.51 20.12 0.64
N GLY A 338 -21.40 21.00 1.09
CA GLY A 338 -22.84 20.82 0.87
C GLY A 338 -23.24 20.97 -0.60
N ASN A 339 -22.54 21.82 -1.36
CA ASN A 339 -22.77 22.00 -2.79
C ASN A 339 -22.59 20.70 -3.59
N TRP A 340 -21.71 19.80 -3.15
CA TRP A 340 -21.51 18.49 -3.79
C TRP A 340 -22.73 17.60 -3.57
N ALA A 341 -23.19 17.48 -2.34
CA ALA A 341 -24.39 16.72 -2.02
C ALA A 341 -25.62 17.27 -2.77
N MET A 342 -25.75 18.61 -2.90
CA MET A 342 -26.85 19.20 -3.67
C MET A 342 -26.81 18.82 -5.15
N ARG A 343 -25.62 18.79 -5.77
CA ARG A 343 -25.47 18.33 -7.16
C ARG A 343 -25.86 16.85 -7.30
N HIS A 344 -25.43 15.98 -6.39
CA HIS A 344 -25.85 14.58 -6.42
C HIS A 344 -27.35 14.40 -6.19
N VAL A 345 -27.99 15.22 -5.35
CA VAL A 345 -29.46 15.20 -5.22
C VAL A 345 -30.12 15.58 -6.54
N LEU A 346 -29.59 16.57 -7.27
CA LEU A 346 -30.14 16.98 -8.57
C LEU A 346 -29.92 15.93 -9.68
N GLU A 347 -28.83 15.16 -9.58
CA GLU A 347 -28.44 14.13 -10.54
C GLU A 347 -29.15 12.78 -10.30
N HIS A 348 -29.17 12.30 -9.06
CA HIS A 348 -29.61 10.94 -8.74
C HIS A 348 -31.04 10.84 -8.21
N CYS A 349 -31.61 11.90 -7.61
CA CYS A 349 -32.99 11.83 -7.13
C CYS A 349 -34.01 11.91 -8.27
N THR A 350 -35.18 11.33 -8.04
CA THR A 350 -36.31 11.44 -8.96
C THR A 350 -36.76 12.89 -9.12
N GLU A 351 -37.45 13.16 -10.22
CA GLU A 351 -37.95 14.51 -10.53
C GLU A 351 -38.94 15.04 -9.48
N GLN A 352 -39.74 14.16 -8.88
CA GLN A 352 -40.64 14.53 -7.78
C GLN A 352 -39.85 14.91 -6.52
N GLN A 353 -38.80 14.14 -6.19
CA GLN A 353 -37.93 14.38 -5.04
C GLN A 353 -37.17 15.69 -5.13
N LYS A 354 -36.53 15.99 -6.27
CA LYS A 354 -35.71 17.20 -6.41
C LYS A 354 -36.51 18.46 -6.69
N ARG A 355 -37.83 18.37 -6.93
CA ARG A 355 -38.67 19.53 -7.28
C ARG A 355 -38.73 20.62 -6.21
N PRO A 356 -38.97 20.33 -4.93
CA PRO A 356 -39.00 21.36 -3.88
C PRO A 356 -37.64 22.05 -3.70
N ILE A 357 -36.54 21.31 -3.93
CA ILE A 357 -35.17 21.84 -3.89
C ILE A 357 -34.96 22.81 -5.06
N LEU A 358 -35.31 22.40 -6.29
CA LEU A 358 -35.21 23.25 -7.48
C LEU A 358 -36.02 24.55 -7.35
N GLU A 359 -37.21 24.51 -6.76
CA GLU A 359 -37.97 25.76 -6.51
C GLU A 359 -37.23 26.70 -5.57
N GLN A 360 -36.59 26.20 -4.51
CA GLN A 360 -35.75 27.04 -3.64
C GLN A 360 -34.51 27.59 -4.37
N LEU A 361 -33.90 26.80 -5.26
CA LEU A 361 -32.79 27.26 -6.09
C LEU A 361 -33.22 28.39 -7.03
N HIS A 362 -34.36 28.25 -7.72
CA HIS A 362 -34.89 29.24 -8.65
C HIS A 362 -35.17 30.60 -7.99
N VAL A 363 -35.62 30.60 -6.74
CA VAL A 363 -35.85 31.84 -5.97
C VAL A 363 -34.53 32.53 -5.60
N ASN A 364 -33.42 31.79 -5.50
CA ASN A 364 -32.14 32.27 -4.96
C ASN A 364 -31.00 32.26 -5.98
N VAL A 365 -31.30 32.13 -7.28
CA VAL A 365 -30.32 32.20 -8.37
C VAL A 365 -29.35 33.39 -8.25
N PRO A 366 -29.79 34.64 -7.95
CA PRO A 366 -28.87 35.78 -7.91
C PRO A 366 -27.82 35.64 -6.81
N THR A 367 -28.20 35.09 -5.66
CA THR A 367 -27.28 34.83 -4.54
C THR A 367 -26.34 33.68 -4.87
N LEU A 368 -26.86 32.59 -5.41
CA LEU A 368 -26.09 31.37 -5.67
C LEU A 368 -25.04 31.59 -6.76
N VAL A 369 -25.36 32.32 -7.83
CA VAL A 369 -24.43 32.51 -8.96
C VAL A 369 -23.20 33.35 -8.59
N MET A 370 -23.34 34.24 -7.59
CA MET A 370 -22.26 35.11 -7.11
C MET A 370 -21.37 34.45 -6.06
N ASP A 371 -21.77 33.30 -5.53
CA ASP A 371 -21.00 32.57 -4.53
C ASP A 371 -19.98 31.60 -5.15
N LYS A 372 -18.87 31.40 -4.44
CA LYS A 372 -17.77 30.53 -4.88
C LYS A 372 -18.13 29.04 -4.98
N TYR A 373 -19.16 28.58 -4.28
CA TYR A 373 -19.65 27.19 -4.34
C TYR A 373 -21.03 27.10 -4.98
N GLY A 374 -21.92 28.04 -4.66
CA GLY A 374 -23.28 28.10 -5.20
C GLY A 374 -23.33 28.16 -6.72
N CYS A 375 -22.34 28.79 -7.37
CA CYS A 375 -22.29 28.92 -8.82
C CYS A 375 -22.20 27.55 -9.52
N TYR A 376 -21.51 26.57 -8.93
CA TYR A 376 -21.41 25.22 -9.48
C TYR A 376 -22.75 24.47 -9.40
N VAL A 377 -23.60 24.75 -8.41
CA VAL A 377 -24.94 24.17 -8.32
C VAL A 377 -25.83 24.73 -9.42
N ILE A 378 -25.79 26.05 -9.65
CA ILE A 378 -26.53 26.71 -10.72
C ILE A 378 -26.05 26.23 -12.10
N GLN A 379 -24.74 26.13 -12.30
CA GLN A 379 -24.14 25.59 -13.52
C GLN A 379 -24.64 24.17 -13.80
N HIS A 380 -24.68 23.30 -12.78
CA HIS A 380 -25.18 21.93 -12.93
C HIS A 380 -26.64 21.90 -13.43
N VAL A 381 -27.52 22.78 -12.91
CA VAL A 381 -28.91 22.87 -13.40
C VAL A 381 -28.96 23.36 -14.86
N ILE A 382 -28.07 24.27 -15.26
CA ILE A 382 -27.98 24.74 -16.66
C ILE A 382 -27.53 23.62 -17.61
N GLU A 383 -26.56 22.80 -17.20
CA GLU A 383 -25.96 21.75 -18.02
C GLU A 383 -26.85 20.51 -18.12
N HIS A 384 -27.46 20.10 -17.00
CA HIS A 384 -28.13 18.80 -16.86
C HIS A 384 -29.62 18.89 -16.53
N GLY A 385 -30.13 20.06 -16.10
CA GLY A 385 -31.53 20.24 -15.72
C GLY A 385 -32.50 20.11 -16.89
N ARG A 386 -33.81 20.15 -16.61
CA ARG A 386 -34.84 20.17 -17.67
C ARG A 386 -34.87 21.51 -18.41
N PRO A 387 -35.33 21.57 -19.67
CA PRO A 387 -35.40 22.82 -20.43
C PRO A 387 -36.11 23.96 -19.69
N GLU A 388 -37.16 23.66 -18.93
CA GLU A 388 -37.92 24.65 -18.17
C GLU A 388 -37.09 25.24 -17.02
N ASP A 389 -36.34 24.40 -16.31
CA ASP A 389 -35.48 24.81 -15.21
C ASP A 389 -34.31 25.66 -15.74
N ARG A 390 -33.70 25.26 -16.85
CA ARG A 390 -32.65 26.05 -17.53
C ARG A 390 -33.16 27.42 -17.93
N ALA A 391 -34.33 27.48 -18.57
CA ALA A 391 -34.93 28.73 -19.04
C ALA A 391 -35.25 29.70 -17.88
N ARG A 392 -35.69 29.19 -16.72
CA ARG A 392 -35.93 30.00 -15.50
C ARG A 392 -34.65 30.62 -14.97
N ILE A 393 -33.57 29.84 -14.88
CA ILE A 393 -32.26 30.35 -14.45
C ILE A 393 -31.76 31.44 -15.40
N VAL A 394 -31.78 31.17 -16.71
CA VAL A 394 -31.34 32.15 -17.73
C VAL A 394 -32.14 33.45 -17.64
N ARG A 395 -33.46 33.37 -17.46
CA ARG A 395 -34.31 34.56 -17.29
C ARG A 395 -33.91 35.36 -16.05
N SER A 396 -33.72 34.68 -14.92
CA SER A 396 -33.28 35.33 -13.67
C SER A 396 -31.95 36.04 -13.85
N LEU A 397 -30.99 35.44 -14.56
CA LEU A 397 -29.69 36.08 -14.82
C LEU A 397 -29.82 37.35 -15.69
N HIS A 398 -30.65 37.34 -16.74
CA HIS A 398 -30.89 38.52 -17.58
C HIS A 398 -31.54 39.68 -16.80
N GLU A 399 -32.49 39.38 -15.93
CA GLU A 399 -33.17 40.39 -15.10
C GLU A 399 -32.23 41.08 -14.10
N ASN A 400 -31.17 40.38 -13.65
CA ASN A 400 -30.18 40.94 -12.73
C ASN A 400 -29.07 41.73 -13.45
N VAL A 401 -28.67 41.32 -14.66
CA VAL A 401 -27.69 42.08 -15.47
C VAL A 401 -28.25 43.44 -15.91
N GLY A 402 -29.56 43.57 -16.09
CA GLY A 402 -30.22 44.84 -16.42
C GLY A 402 -30.37 45.84 -15.26
N ARG A 403 -29.95 45.49 -14.03
CA ARG A 403 -30.06 46.33 -12.82
C ARG A 403 -28.72 46.77 -12.23
N GLY A 404 -27.60 46.39 -12.86
CA GLY A 404 -26.23 46.67 -12.43
C GLY A 404 -25.61 47.88 -13.11
#